data_AF-A0A7V0JRZ2-F1
#
_entry.id   AF-A0A7V0JRZ2-F1
#
_cell.length_a   1.000
_cell.length_b   1.000
_cell.length_c   1.000
_cell.angle_alpha   90.00
_cell.angle_beta   90.00
_cell.angle_gamma   90.00
#
_symmetry.space_group_name_H-M   'P 1'
#
loop_
_entity.id
_entity.type
_entity.pdbx_description
1 polymer ?
#
loop_
_entity_poly.entity_id
_entity_poly.type
_entity_poly.pdbx_seq_one_letter_code
_entity_poly.pdbx_strand_id
1 'polypeptide(L)'
;MIALLPFPIAKRNWSPFLKKTKSSAHGEATMIKKPPCHNRYNSARQRFLKAVIENFFAREFPRFFGPVIRQKVAEQLLSIFEDLHPPSSRLKPGQILWNALNKDTRATSEKRSYVPVVLSLVTPEDIELLANGTPVSTITRTAIARIIQEAYAQGGILSTRDIGLLILRDPSTVSALRIQYEKEHKCQLPHTGLLHDIGSGVSHKALILRKVIIEKKDPAAVARETNHSQKAVDRYLYDYHRVKTVYEQNQDIEYIHRVTALSKYLIKQYVEVIKHETN
;
A
#
# COMPACT_ATOMS: atom_id res chain seq x y z
N MET A 1 13.49 15.91 56.38
CA MET A 1 13.42 17.33 56.78
C MET A 1 14.20 18.14 55.76
N ILE A 2 13.53 19.11 55.17
CA ILE A 2 14.00 20.03 54.14
C ILE A 2 14.95 21.05 54.78
N ALA A 3 16.07 21.37 54.13
CA ALA A 3 16.82 22.59 54.39
C ALA A 3 17.36 23.16 53.07
N LEU A 4 16.59 24.10 52.51
CA LEU A 4 17.01 25.00 51.44
C LEU A 4 17.83 26.14 52.06
N LEU A 5 19.06 26.33 51.60
CA LEU A 5 19.87 27.52 51.86
C LEU A 5 19.74 28.50 50.68
N PRO A 6 19.60 29.82 50.90
CA PRO A 6 19.38 30.78 49.82
C PRO A 6 20.58 31.72 49.56
N PHE A 7 20.57 32.32 48.35
CA PHE A 7 21.25 33.54 47.87
C PHE A 7 22.78 33.48 47.56
N PRO A 8 23.36 34.38 46.71
CA PRO A 8 22.85 35.70 46.31
C PRO A 8 22.90 36.12 44.82
N ILE A 9 22.09 37.15 44.56
CA ILE A 9 22.04 38.01 43.38
C ILE A 9 23.29 38.91 43.35
N ALA A 10 24.05 38.89 42.26
CA ALA A 10 25.17 39.82 42.04
C ALA A 10 24.75 40.95 41.10
N LYS A 11 24.73 42.17 41.64
CA LYS A 11 24.71 43.45 40.92
C LYS A 11 26.05 43.65 40.20
N ARG A 12 26.07 44.17 38.97
CA ARG A 12 27.25 44.85 38.41
C ARG A 12 26.89 46.09 37.58
N ASN A 13 27.70 47.12 37.85
CA ASN A 13 27.57 48.56 37.60
C ASN A 13 27.53 49.01 36.13
N TRP A 14 26.86 50.16 35.91
CA TRP A 14 27.10 51.16 34.86
C TRP A 14 28.49 51.81 35.02
N SER A 15 29.32 52.11 34.00
CA SER A 15 29.28 53.19 32.97
C SER A 15 30.75 53.34 32.45
N PRO A 16 31.14 54.23 31.49
CA PRO A 16 30.48 54.81 30.31
C PRO A 16 31.41 54.79 29.05
N PHE A 17 31.00 55.48 27.97
CA PHE A 17 31.84 55.92 26.85
C PHE A 17 32.33 54.87 25.84
N LEU A 18 31.69 54.81 24.66
CA LEU A 18 32.40 54.84 23.38
C LEU A 18 31.47 55.43 22.31
N LYS A 19 31.99 56.48 21.67
CA LYS A 19 31.32 57.40 20.76
C LYS A 19 30.80 56.69 19.51
N LYS A 20 29.60 57.12 19.07
CA LYS A 20 29.12 56.91 17.69
C LYS A 20 30.14 57.44 16.69
N THR A 21 30.66 56.59 15.83
CA THR A 21 31.16 56.98 14.50
C THR A 21 30.38 56.20 13.45
N LYS A 22 29.58 56.93 12.67
CA LYS A 22 28.93 56.42 11.46
C LYS A 22 30.03 56.17 10.43
N SER A 23 30.09 54.96 9.90
CA SER A 23 30.77 54.65 8.63
C SER A 23 29.77 53.90 7.77
N SER A 24 29.16 54.61 6.84
CA SER A 24 28.29 54.04 5.81
C SER A 24 29.15 53.41 4.72
N ALA A 25 28.91 52.14 4.41
CA ALA A 25 29.25 51.62 3.09
C ALA A 25 28.34 50.45 2.69
N HIS A 26 27.40 50.78 1.80
CA HIS A 26 27.01 50.03 0.60
C HIS A 26 26.47 48.60 0.75
N GLY A 27 25.14 48.50 0.59
CA GLY A 27 24.42 47.26 0.28
C GLY A 27 23.00 47.22 0.81
N GLU A 28 22.20 48.29 0.66
CA GLU A 28 20.77 48.24 1.03
C GLU A 28 20.01 47.36 0.04
N ALA A 29 19.95 46.06 0.33
CA ALA A 29 18.79 45.27 -0.04
C ALA A 29 17.58 46.00 0.58
N THR A 30 16.70 46.54 -0.26
CA THR A 30 15.46 47.20 0.18
C THR A 30 14.68 46.28 1.12
N MET A 31 14.85 46.49 2.43
CA MET A 31 14.14 45.80 3.48
C MET A 31 12.68 46.27 3.40
N ILE A 32 11.84 45.46 2.75
CA ILE A 32 10.39 45.68 2.75
C ILE A 32 9.95 45.81 4.21
N LYS A 33 9.52 47.02 4.59
CA LYS A 33 9.17 47.35 5.97
C LYS A 33 7.94 46.52 6.34
N LYS A 34 8.11 45.60 7.29
CA LYS A 34 7.02 44.72 7.72
C LYS A 34 5.87 45.55 8.28
N PRO A 35 4.60 45.18 8.02
CA PRO A 35 3.46 45.93 8.48
C PRO A 35 3.42 46.00 10.03
N PRO A 36 2.86 47.06 10.64
CA PRO A 36 2.85 47.25 12.09
C PRO A 36 2.21 46.09 12.87
N CYS A 37 1.24 45.42 12.25
CA CYS A 37 0.53 44.28 12.83
C CYS A 37 1.36 42.98 12.86
N HIS A 38 2.51 42.94 12.17
CA HIS A 38 3.32 41.72 12.03
C HIS A 38 3.69 41.11 13.38
N ASN A 39 4.25 41.89 14.32
CA ASN A 39 4.69 41.34 15.61
C ASN A 39 3.52 40.90 16.50
N ARG A 40 2.34 41.50 16.32
CA ARG A 40 1.13 41.17 17.08
C ARG A 40 0.55 39.81 16.69
N TYR A 41 0.58 39.46 15.40
CA TYR A 41 -0.08 38.26 14.87
C TYR A 41 0.85 37.16 14.38
N ASN A 42 2.15 37.43 14.16
CA ASN A 42 3.07 36.43 13.60
C ASN A 42 3.21 35.20 14.52
N SER A 43 3.17 35.37 15.84
CA SER A 43 3.18 34.26 16.79
C SER A 43 1.92 33.38 16.71
N ALA A 44 0.78 33.91 16.24
CA ALA A 44 -0.45 33.14 16.08
C ALA A 44 -0.31 32.03 15.02
N ARG A 45 0.63 32.17 14.07
CA ARG A 45 0.95 31.12 13.08
C ARG A 45 1.45 29.83 13.72
N GLN A 46 1.99 29.90 14.93
CA GLN A 46 2.50 28.73 15.67
C GLN A 46 1.40 27.77 16.13
N ARG A 47 0.12 28.16 16.02
CA ARG A 47 -1.04 27.35 16.43
C ARG A 47 -1.43 26.29 15.40
N PHE A 48 -0.98 26.41 14.15
CA PHE A 48 -1.36 25.48 13.08
C PHE A 48 -0.47 24.24 13.08
N LEU A 49 -1.02 23.09 12.65
CA LEU A 49 -0.38 21.77 12.74
C LEU A 49 1.04 21.75 12.15
N LYS A 50 1.25 22.36 10.98
CA LYS A 50 2.57 22.48 10.37
C LYS A 50 3.59 23.12 11.31
N ALA A 51 3.25 24.26 11.91
CA ALA A 51 4.15 24.98 12.81
C ALA A 51 4.36 24.23 14.14
N VAL A 52 3.35 23.49 14.62
CA VAL A 52 3.48 22.58 15.77
C VAL A 52 4.50 21.49 15.49
N ILE A 53 4.45 20.85 14.32
CA ILE A 53 5.42 19.82 13.90
C ILE A 53 6.82 20.41 13.75
N GLU A 54 6.96 21.58 13.12
CA GLU A 54 8.25 22.27 13.00
C GLU A 54 8.89 22.56 14.37
N ASN A 55 8.08 23.03 15.34
CA ASN A 55 8.55 23.29 16.69
C ASN A 55 8.90 22.02 17.46
N PHE A 56 8.17 20.91 17.24
CA PHE A 56 8.52 19.62 17.81
C PHE A 56 9.93 19.19 17.39
N PHE A 57 10.24 19.25 16.09
CA PHE A 57 11.61 18.96 15.62
C PHE A 57 12.64 19.96 16.12
N ALA A 58 12.26 21.23 16.28
CA ALA A 58 13.15 22.24 16.85
C ALA A 58 13.50 21.97 18.31
N ARG A 59 12.55 21.44 19.09
CA ARG A 59 12.70 21.18 20.52
C ARG A 59 13.38 19.85 20.82
N GLU A 60 12.92 18.77 20.18
CA GLU A 60 13.39 17.40 20.46
C GLU A 60 14.66 17.04 19.68
N PHE A 61 14.83 17.61 18.48
CA PHE A 61 15.93 17.27 17.57
C PHE A 61 16.72 18.49 17.04
N PRO A 62 17.14 19.43 17.92
CA PRO A 62 17.71 20.72 17.52
C PRO A 62 19.01 20.61 16.70
N ARG A 63 19.79 19.54 16.88
CA ARG A 63 21.08 19.32 16.21
C ARG A 63 20.97 18.57 14.88
N PHE A 64 19.84 17.92 14.61
CA PHE A 64 19.66 17.06 13.44
C PHE A 64 18.90 17.76 12.32
N PHE A 65 17.93 18.62 12.65
CA PHE A 65 17.08 19.26 11.65
C PHE A 65 17.21 20.78 11.66
N GLY A 66 17.94 21.32 10.69
CA GLY A 66 17.97 22.76 10.42
C GLY A 66 16.61 23.30 9.96
N PRO A 67 16.38 24.63 9.99
CA PRO A 67 15.08 25.25 9.72
C PRO A 67 14.42 24.81 8.41
N VAL A 68 15.19 24.71 7.33
CA VAL A 68 14.72 24.30 6.00
C VAL A 68 14.24 22.84 5.99
N ILE A 69 14.99 21.95 6.66
CA ILE A 69 14.65 20.52 6.70
C ILE A 69 13.39 20.32 7.54
N ARG A 70 13.27 21.01 8.69
CA ARG A 70 12.06 20.94 9.54
C ARG A 70 10.80 21.32 8.77
N GLN A 71 10.86 22.41 8.01
CA GLN A 71 9.74 22.85 7.19
C GLN A 71 9.35 21.78 6.16
N LYS A 72 10.32 21.23 5.42
CA LYS A 72 10.03 20.19 4.43
C LYS A 72 9.47 18.92 5.07
N VAL A 73 10.03 18.48 6.19
CA VAL A 73 9.52 17.29 6.91
C VAL A 73 8.11 17.54 7.43
N ALA A 74 7.83 18.72 7.98
CA ALA A 74 6.49 19.08 8.44
C ALA A 74 5.47 19.11 7.30
N GLU A 75 5.84 19.65 6.13
CA GLU A 75 4.99 19.62 4.92
C GLU A 75 4.71 18.17 4.46
N GLN A 76 5.74 17.31 4.43
CA GLN A 76 5.59 15.91 4.05
C GLN A 76 4.72 15.12 5.04
N LEU A 77 4.90 15.33 6.35
CA LEU A 77 4.07 14.71 7.37
C LEU A 77 2.62 15.16 7.28
N LEU A 78 2.39 16.44 6.99
CA LEU A 78 1.04 16.96 6.79
C LEU A 78 0.40 16.33 5.55
N SER A 79 1.14 16.19 4.44
CA SER A 79 0.65 15.49 3.25
C SER A 79 0.25 14.05 3.57
N ILE A 80 1.11 13.30 4.25
CA ILE A 80 0.80 11.91 4.66
C ILE A 80 -0.45 11.88 5.55
N PHE A 81 -0.57 12.82 6.48
CA PHE A 81 -1.72 12.90 7.37
C PHE A 81 -3.03 13.13 6.59
N GLU A 82 -3.04 14.10 5.67
CA GLU A 82 -4.21 14.41 4.83
C GLU A 82 -4.57 13.24 3.90
N ASP A 83 -3.56 12.57 3.32
CA ASP A 83 -3.78 11.38 2.49
C ASP A 83 -4.44 10.27 3.31
N LEU A 84 -3.93 10.00 4.52
CA LEU A 84 -4.45 8.96 5.42
C LEU A 84 -5.78 9.31 6.10
N HIS A 85 -6.20 10.57 6.09
CA HIS A 85 -7.43 11.04 6.75
C HIS A 85 -8.25 11.94 5.83
N PRO A 86 -8.79 11.39 4.71
CA PRO A 86 -9.69 12.16 3.86
C PRO A 86 -10.87 12.68 4.69
N PRO A 87 -11.44 13.85 4.33
CA PRO A 87 -12.51 14.47 5.11
C PRO A 87 -13.62 13.48 5.45
N SER A 88 -13.92 13.34 6.74
CA SER A 88 -14.87 12.37 7.30
C SER A 88 -16.27 12.47 6.68
N SER A 89 -16.61 13.60 6.06
CA SER A 89 -17.83 13.82 5.29
C SER A 89 -17.97 12.90 4.05
N ARG A 90 -16.96 12.11 3.69
CA ARG A 90 -16.97 11.22 2.52
C ARG A 90 -17.30 9.75 2.81
N LEU A 91 -17.29 9.31 4.08
CA LEU A 91 -17.57 7.91 4.43
C LEU A 91 -19.07 7.70 4.71
N LYS A 92 -19.69 6.74 4.02
CA LYS A 92 -21.07 6.34 4.27
C LYS A 92 -21.13 5.26 5.36
N PRO A 93 -22.28 5.09 6.06
CA PRO A 93 -22.47 3.95 6.95
C PRO A 93 -22.19 2.62 6.24
N GLY A 94 -21.52 1.69 6.92
CA GLY A 94 -21.10 0.41 6.36
C GLY A 94 -19.80 0.44 5.55
N GLN A 95 -19.19 1.62 5.36
CA GLN A 95 -17.88 1.78 4.74
C GLN A 95 -16.76 1.94 5.78
N ILE A 96 -15.55 1.53 5.40
CA ILE A 96 -14.32 1.69 6.19
C ILE A 96 -13.21 2.28 5.33
N LEU A 97 -12.36 3.11 5.94
CA LEU A 97 -11.10 3.54 5.34
C LEU A 97 -10.00 2.53 5.72
N TRP A 98 -9.30 2.00 4.73
CA TRP A 98 -8.24 1.01 4.91
C TRP A 98 -6.99 1.36 4.12
N ASN A 99 -5.80 1.17 4.70
CA ASN A 99 -4.54 1.36 3.98
C ASN A 99 -4.16 0.07 3.26
N ALA A 100 -4.50 -0.02 1.98
CA ALA A 100 -4.19 -1.17 1.13
C ALA A 100 -2.77 -1.04 0.53
N LEU A 101 -2.16 -2.17 0.17
CA LEU A 101 -0.87 -2.16 -0.53
C LEU A 101 -1.04 -1.50 -1.89
N ASN A 102 -0.16 -0.56 -2.26
CA ASN A 102 -0.20 0.04 -3.59
C ASN A 102 0.04 -1.03 -4.67
N LYS A 103 -0.82 -1.06 -5.70
CA LYS A 103 -0.75 -2.01 -6.81
C LYS A 103 0.56 -1.98 -7.60
N ASP A 104 1.24 -0.84 -7.59
CA ASP A 104 2.51 -0.66 -8.31
C ASP A 104 3.72 -1.09 -7.46
N THR A 105 3.49 -1.48 -6.20
CA THR A 105 4.55 -1.95 -5.30
C THR A 105 4.38 -3.40 -4.89
N ARG A 106 5.42 -4.20 -5.12
CA ARG A 106 5.42 -5.61 -4.71
C ARG A 106 5.33 -5.73 -3.18
N ALA A 107 4.52 -6.66 -2.70
CA ALA A 107 4.28 -6.83 -1.25
C ALA A 107 5.55 -7.18 -0.43
N THR A 108 6.55 -7.79 -1.07
CA THR A 108 7.85 -8.14 -0.46
C THR A 108 8.91 -7.05 -0.61
N SER A 109 8.60 -5.93 -1.26
CA SER A 109 9.55 -4.84 -1.44
C SER A 109 9.79 -4.08 -0.14
N GLU A 110 11.04 -3.74 0.16
CA GLU A 110 11.39 -2.84 1.27
C GLU A 110 10.78 -1.43 1.06
N LYS A 111 10.60 -1.03 -0.20
CA LYS A 111 9.99 0.24 -0.61
C LYS A 111 8.48 0.11 -0.86
N ARG A 112 7.80 -0.81 -0.17
CA ARG A 112 6.34 -0.95 -0.29
C ARG A 112 5.66 0.35 0.11
N SER A 113 4.64 0.73 -0.65
CA SER A 113 3.81 1.89 -0.33
C SER A 113 2.38 1.46 -0.12
N TYR A 114 1.61 2.28 0.58
CA TYR A 114 0.21 2.03 0.88
C TYR A 114 -0.62 3.17 0.32
N VAL A 115 -1.82 2.83 -0.14
CA VAL A 115 -2.82 3.78 -0.62
C VAL A 115 -4.05 3.66 0.27
N PRO A 116 -4.57 4.78 0.80
CA PRO A 116 -5.83 4.79 1.54
C PRO A 116 -6.99 4.51 0.57
N VAL A 117 -7.79 3.49 0.87
CA VAL A 117 -8.95 3.08 0.06
C VAL A 117 -10.21 3.01 0.92
N VAL A 118 -11.34 3.39 0.35
CA VAL A 118 -12.66 3.25 0.99
C VAL A 118 -13.29 1.93 0.54
N LEU A 119 -13.67 1.09 1.50
CA LEU A 119 -14.23 -0.24 1.26
C LEU A 119 -15.64 -0.34 1.82
N SER A 120 -16.58 -0.84 1.03
CA SER A 120 -17.97 -1.04 1.40
C SER A 120 -18.18 -2.45 1.98
N LEU A 121 -17.96 -2.60 3.28
CA LEU A 121 -18.12 -3.88 3.98
C LEU A 121 -19.58 -4.33 4.02
N VAL A 122 -20.48 -3.38 4.27
CA VAL A 122 -21.93 -3.60 4.29
C VAL A 122 -22.60 -2.53 3.46
N THR A 123 -23.55 -2.94 2.62
CA THR A 123 -24.37 -2.07 1.77
C THR A 123 -25.84 -2.25 2.10
N PRO A 124 -26.72 -1.27 1.80
CA PRO A 124 -28.16 -1.42 1.98
C PRO A 124 -28.70 -2.68 1.28
N GLU A 125 -28.18 -3.02 0.11
CA GLU A 125 -28.57 -4.21 -0.64
C GLU A 125 -28.24 -5.51 0.10
N ASP A 126 -27.13 -5.55 0.85
CA ASP A 126 -26.79 -6.71 1.68
C ASP A 126 -27.82 -6.89 2.82
N ILE A 127 -28.32 -5.79 3.38
CA ILE A 127 -29.34 -5.81 4.46
C ILE A 127 -30.67 -6.34 3.91
N GLU A 128 -31.08 -5.89 2.73
CA GLU A 128 -32.29 -6.40 2.06
C GLU A 128 -32.17 -7.88 1.75
N LEU A 129 -31.02 -8.35 1.25
CA LEU A 129 -30.78 -9.77 1.00
C LEU A 129 -30.83 -10.60 2.28
N LEU A 130 -30.26 -10.10 3.38
CA LEU A 130 -30.34 -10.73 4.70
C LEU A 130 -31.79 -10.80 5.21
N ALA A 131 -32.53 -9.69 5.11
CA ALA A 131 -33.92 -9.60 5.53
C ALA A 131 -34.82 -10.60 4.75
N ASN A 132 -34.50 -10.84 3.48
CA ASN A 132 -35.17 -11.81 2.63
C ASN A 132 -34.69 -13.27 2.83
N GLY A 133 -33.85 -13.55 3.84
CA GLY A 133 -33.42 -14.90 4.20
C GLY A 133 -32.24 -15.45 3.39
N THR A 134 -31.52 -14.61 2.65
CA THR A 134 -30.32 -15.05 1.92
C THR A 134 -29.23 -15.48 2.91
N PRO A 135 -28.57 -16.65 2.70
CA PRO A 135 -27.51 -17.10 3.59
C PRO A 135 -26.36 -16.09 3.71
N VAL A 136 -25.91 -15.84 4.95
CA VAL A 136 -24.80 -14.92 5.27
C VAL A 136 -23.53 -15.26 4.48
N SER A 137 -23.28 -16.54 4.22
CA SER A 137 -22.12 -17.01 3.46
C SER A 137 -22.13 -16.51 2.00
N THR A 138 -23.30 -16.41 1.38
CA THR A 138 -23.45 -15.86 0.02
C THR A 138 -23.15 -14.37 0.00
N ILE A 139 -23.70 -13.63 0.97
CA ILE A 139 -23.49 -12.19 1.09
C ILE A 139 -22.02 -11.88 1.40
N THR A 140 -21.39 -12.67 2.27
CA THR A 140 -19.96 -12.54 2.59
C THR A 140 -19.09 -12.72 1.35
N ARG A 141 -19.42 -13.66 0.45
CA ARG A 141 -18.68 -13.84 -0.82
C ARG A 141 -18.80 -12.63 -1.73
N THR A 142 -20.01 -12.11 -1.88
CA THR A 142 -20.26 -10.90 -2.66
C THR A 142 -19.54 -9.69 -2.06
N ALA A 143 -19.56 -9.53 -0.74
CA ALA A 143 -18.85 -8.47 -0.04
C ALA A 143 -17.32 -8.57 -0.22
N ILE A 144 -16.75 -9.78 -0.13
CA ILE A 144 -15.31 -10.02 -0.41
C ILE A 144 -14.96 -9.58 -1.84
N ALA A 145 -15.76 -9.98 -2.84
CA ALA A 145 -15.52 -9.60 -4.22
C ALA A 145 -15.61 -8.08 -4.42
N ARG A 146 -16.62 -7.44 -3.82
CA ARG A 146 -16.84 -6.00 -3.86
C ARG A 146 -15.64 -5.23 -3.31
N ILE A 147 -15.19 -5.53 -2.09
CA ILE A 147 -14.06 -4.79 -1.49
C ILE A 147 -12.74 -5.02 -2.24
N ILE A 148 -12.53 -6.19 -2.85
CA ILE A 148 -11.35 -6.43 -3.68
C ILE A 148 -11.38 -5.53 -4.93
N GLN A 149 -12.53 -5.43 -5.59
CA GLN A 149 -12.69 -4.59 -6.78
C GLN A 149 -12.58 -3.10 -6.45
N GLU A 150 -13.22 -2.65 -5.35
CA GLU A 150 -13.14 -1.27 -4.87
C GLU A 150 -11.70 -0.86 -4.52
N ALA A 151 -10.96 -1.74 -3.82
CA ALA A 151 -9.56 -1.49 -3.52
C ALA A 151 -8.74 -1.33 -4.80
N TYR A 152 -8.92 -2.24 -5.77
CA TYR A 152 -8.19 -2.22 -7.02
C TYR A 152 -8.49 -0.98 -7.88
N ALA A 153 -9.76 -0.57 -7.94
CA ALA A 153 -10.18 0.65 -8.62
C ALA A 153 -9.52 1.91 -8.02
N GLN A 154 -9.24 1.91 -6.72
CA GLN A 154 -8.56 2.99 -6.01
C GLN A 154 -7.03 2.87 -5.99
N GLY A 155 -6.45 1.89 -6.71
CA GLY A 155 -5.00 1.70 -6.78
C GLY A 155 -4.40 0.85 -5.65
N GLY A 156 -5.23 0.27 -4.80
CA GLY A 156 -4.84 -0.65 -3.73
C GLY A 156 -5.01 -2.13 -4.11
N ILE A 157 -4.30 -3.03 -3.43
CA ILE A 157 -4.50 -4.47 -3.48
C ILE A 157 -4.70 -4.96 -2.05
N LEU A 158 -5.76 -5.74 -1.83
CA LEU A 158 -5.99 -6.43 -0.57
C LEU A 158 -5.33 -7.81 -0.59
N SER A 159 -4.56 -8.10 0.44
CA SER A 159 -4.12 -9.47 0.72
C SER A 159 -5.24 -10.26 1.39
N THR A 160 -5.17 -11.59 1.31
CA THR A 160 -6.12 -12.46 2.03
C THR A 160 -6.10 -12.21 3.55
N ARG A 161 -4.96 -11.74 4.08
CA ARG A 161 -4.83 -11.35 5.50
C ARG A 161 -5.61 -10.07 5.79
N ASP A 162 -5.52 -9.07 4.91
CA ASP A 162 -6.25 -7.80 5.09
C ASP A 162 -7.75 -8.06 5.10
N ILE A 163 -8.25 -8.85 4.15
CA ILE A 163 -9.65 -9.23 4.09
C ILE A 163 -10.05 -10.01 5.36
N GLY A 164 -9.21 -10.95 5.80
CA GLY A 164 -9.46 -11.71 7.04
C GLY A 164 -9.56 -10.82 8.28
N LEU A 165 -8.75 -9.76 8.36
CA LEU A 165 -8.85 -8.76 9.43
C LEU A 165 -10.13 -7.94 9.34
N LEU A 166 -10.54 -7.55 8.12
CA LEU A 166 -11.74 -6.74 7.89
C LEU A 166 -13.04 -7.48 8.23
N ILE A 167 -13.10 -8.79 7.94
CA ILE A 167 -14.32 -9.60 8.15
C ILE A 167 -14.22 -10.57 9.33
N LEU A 168 -13.11 -10.50 10.09
CA LEU A 168 -12.82 -11.35 11.25
C LEU A 168 -12.90 -12.86 10.94
N ARG A 169 -12.26 -13.28 9.84
CA ARG A 169 -12.17 -14.69 9.42
C ARG A 169 -10.74 -15.10 9.16
N ASP A 170 -10.48 -16.39 9.28
CA ASP A 170 -9.17 -16.93 8.94
C ASP A 170 -8.88 -16.76 7.43
N PRO A 171 -7.61 -16.53 7.05
CA PRO A 171 -7.26 -16.34 5.65
C PRO A 171 -7.60 -17.53 4.73
N SER A 172 -7.63 -18.76 5.25
CA SER A 172 -8.01 -19.94 4.47
C SER A 172 -9.48 -19.89 4.05
N THR A 173 -10.39 -19.55 4.97
CA THR A 173 -11.82 -19.37 4.72
C THR A 173 -12.05 -18.25 3.72
N VAL A 174 -11.37 -17.11 3.89
CA VAL A 174 -11.44 -16.00 2.91
C VAL A 174 -11.01 -16.47 1.51
N SER A 175 -9.91 -17.23 1.43
CA SER A 175 -9.44 -17.75 0.15
C SER A 175 -10.45 -18.72 -0.48
N ALA A 176 -11.07 -19.59 0.31
CA ALA A 176 -12.10 -20.51 -0.18
C ALA A 176 -13.33 -19.77 -0.71
N LEU A 177 -13.81 -18.77 0.03
CA LEU A 177 -14.94 -17.92 -0.35
C LEU A 177 -14.65 -17.13 -1.64
N ARG A 178 -13.44 -16.57 -1.78
CA ARG A 178 -12.99 -15.90 -3.01
C ARG A 178 -13.00 -16.85 -4.21
N ILE A 179 -12.37 -18.03 -4.07
CA ILE A 179 -12.29 -19.03 -5.15
C ILE A 179 -13.69 -19.48 -5.58
N GLN A 180 -14.61 -19.65 -4.62
CA GLN A 180 -15.98 -20.01 -4.93
C GLN A 180 -16.69 -18.91 -5.74
N TYR A 181 -16.52 -17.63 -5.35
CA TYR A 181 -17.07 -16.50 -6.10
C TYR A 181 -16.51 -16.45 -7.53
N GLU A 182 -15.19 -16.58 -7.69
CA GLU A 182 -14.50 -16.59 -9.00
C GLU A 182 -15.03 -17.70 -9.92
N LYS A 183 -15.30 -18.90 -9.37
CA LYS A 183 -15.90 -20.01 -10.13
C LYS A 183 -17.33 -19.74 -10.57
N GLU A 184 -18.16 -19.25 -9.66
CA GLU A 184 -19.58 -18.97 -9.93
C GLU A 184 -19.78 -17.88 -10.98
N HIS A 185 -18.97 -16.83 -10.90
CA HIS A 185 -19.07 -15.67 -11.79
C HIS A 185 -18.13 -15.75 -13.00
N LYS A 186 -17.39 -16.86 -13.14
CA LYS A 186 -16.38 -17.08 -14.20
C LYS A 186 -15.43 -15.88 -14.37
N CYS A 187 -15.00 -15.30 -13.25
CA CYS A 187 -14.15 -14.11 -13.20
C CYS A 187 -12.90 -14.35 -12.37
N GLN A 188 -11.92 -13.44 -12.45
CA GLN A 188 -10.74 -13.44 -11.59
C GLN A 188 -10.69 -12.14 -10.81
N LEU A 189 -10.53 -12.24 -9.49
CA LEU A 189 -10.45 -11.07 -8.63
C LEU A 189 -8.99 -10.61 -8.48
N PRO A 190 -8.71 -9.30 -8.61
CA PRO A 190 -7.36 -8.76 -8.46
C PRO A 190 -6.87 -8.88 -7.01
N HIS A 191 -6.05 -9.88 -6.72
CA HIS A 191 -5.50 -10.10 -5.38
C HIS A 191 -3.97 -10.23 -5.43
N THR A 192 -3.31 -10.09 -4.28
CA THR A 192 -1.84 -10.09 -4.18
C THR A 192 -1.18 -11.33 -4.79
N GLY A 193 -1.81 -12.49 -4.67
CA GLY A 193 -1.32 -13.75 -5.25
C GLY A 193 -1.35 -13.79 -6.78
N LEU A 194 -2.37 -13.18 -7.38
CA LEU A 194 -2.47 -13.03 -8.83
C LEU A 194 -1.46 -11.99 -9.32
N LEU A 195 -1.44 -10.80 -8.73
CA LEU A 195 -0.72 -9.65 -9.29
C LEU A 195 0.79 -9.69 -9.03
N HIS A 196 1.22 -10.19 -7.87
CA HIS A 196 2.63 -10.15 -7.46
C HIS A 196 3.34 -11.51 -7.52
N ASP A 197 2.63 -12.56 -7.98
CA ASP A 197 3.10 -13.96 -7.93
C ASP A 197 3.55 -14.37 -6.51
N ILE A 198 2.80 -13.92 -5.49
CA ILE A 198 3.09 -14.16 -4.06
C ILE A 198 2.04 -15.10 -3.47
N GLY A 199 2.42 -16.36 -3.25
CA GLY A 199 1.59 -17.37 -2.60
C GLY A 199 1.66 -18.72 -3.31
N SER A 200 0.93 -19.72 -2.82
CA SER A 200 0.76 -21.04 -3.47
C SER A 200 -0.09 -20.98 -4.75
N GLY A 201 -0.21 -19.80 -5.38
CA GLY A 201 -0.99 -19.45 -6.57
C GLY A 201 -0.50 -20.09 -7.87
N VAL A 202 -0.04 -21.32 -7.79
CA VAL A 202 0.37 -22.20 -8.88
C VAL A 202 -0.80 -22.39 -9.87
N SER A 203 -2.06 -22.36 -9.40
CA SER A 203 -3.23 -22.50 -10.27
C SER A 203 -3.40 -21.36 -11.29
N HIS A 204 -2.99 -20.14 -10.98
CA HIS A 204 -3.11 -19.04 -11.94
C HIS A 204 -2.08 -19.19 -13.07
N LYS A 205 -0.89 -19.73 -12.79
CA LYS A 205 0.14 -20.02 -13.80
C LYS A 205 -0.37 -21.05 -14.79
N ALA A 206 -0.97 -22.13 -14.27
CA ALA A 206 -1.62 -23.14 -15.08
C ALA A 206 -2.77 -22.55 -15.92
N LEU A 207 -3.55 -21.62 -15.38
CA LEU A 207 -4.65 -20.96 -16.10
C LEU A 207 -4.15 -20.05 -17.24
N ILE A 208 -3.10 -19.26 -17.01
CA ILE A 208 -2.43 -18.48 -18.06
C ILE A 208 -1.94 -19.41 -19.16
N LEU A 209 -1.27 -20.52 -18.78
CA LEU A 209 -0.79 -21.50 -19.75
C LEU A 209 -1.93 -22.17 -20.52
N ARG A 210 -3.06 -22.52 -19.87
CA ARG A 210 -4.23 -23.06 -20.60
C ARG A 210 -4.75 -22.07 -21.63
N LYS A 211 -4.87 -20.78 -21.29
CA LYS A 211 -5.29 -19.74 -22.24
C LYS A 211 -4.33 -19.60 -23.44
N VAL A 212 -3.02 -19.67 -23.21
CA VAL A 212 -2.05 -19.52 -24.29
C VAL A 212 -1.90 -20.81 -25.11
N ILE A 213 -1.76 -21.96 -24.46
CA ILE A 213 -1.43 -23.24 -25.11
C ILE A 213 -2.66 -23.95 -25.66
N ILE A 214 -3.77 -23.98 -24.92
CA ILE A 214 -4.99 -24.70 -25.30
C ILE A 214 -5.91 -23.76 -26.10
N GLU A 215 -6.23 -22.58 -25.56
CA GLU A 215 -7.11 -21.62 -26.27
C GLU A 215 -6.38 -20.86 -27.39
N LYS A 216 -5.06 -21.05 -27.57
CA LYS A 216 -4.21 -20.40 -28.58
C LYS A 216 -4.32 -18.86 -28.59
N LYS A 217 -4.60 -18.26 -27.43
CA LYS A 217 -4.67 -16.80 -27.30
C LYS A 217 -3.29 -16.18 -27.36
N ASP A 218 -3.24 -14.97 -27.91
CA ASP A 218 -2.04 -14.14 -27.91
C ASP A 218 -1.55 -13.88 -26.46
N PRO A 219 -0.26 -14.14 -26.14
CA PRO A 219 0.28 -13.93 -24.80
C PRO A 219 0.08 -12.50 -24.27
N ALA A 220 0.13 -11.48 -25.13
CA ALA A 220 -0.07 -10.09 -24.71
C ALA A 220 -1.55 -9.76 -24.45
N ALA A 221 -2.49 -10.40 -25.16
CA ALA A 221 -3.90 -10.39 -24.78
C ALA A 221 -4.13 -11.08 -23.42
N VAL A 222 -3.54 -12.26 -23.19
CA VAL A 222 -3.68 -12.98 -21.91
C VAL A 222 -3.06 -12.20 -20.75
N ALA A 223 -1.92 -11.54 -20.95
CA ALA A 223 -1.31 -10.67 -19.96
C ALA A 223 -2.28 -9.57 -19.50
N ARG A 224 -2.94 -8.90 -20.44
CA ARG A 224 -3.96 -7.88 -20.14
C ARG A 224 -5.18 -8.47 -19.45
N GLU A 225 -5.70 -9.60 -19.95
CA GLU A 225 -6.90 -10.26 -19.40
C GLU A 225 -6.70 -10.75 -17.96
N THR A 226 -5.47 -11.16 -17.62
CA THR A 226 -5.12 -11.71 -16.30
C THR A 226 -4.42 -10.70 -15.40
N ASN A 227 -4.33 -9.43 -15.79
CA ASN A 227 -3.61 -8.36 -15.08
C ASN A 227 -2.14 -8.71 -14.74
N HIS A 228 -1.45 -9.34 -15.68
CA HIS A 228 -0.03 -9.68 -15.57
C HIS A 228 0.86 -8.80 -16.46
N SER A 229 2.11 -8.64 -16.06
CA SER A 229 3.13 -8.13 -16.98
C SER A 229 3.46 -9.18 -18.04
N GLN A 230 3.76 -8.74 -19.26
CA GLN A 230 4.20 -9.62 -20.36
C GLN A 230 5.37 -10.51 -19.91
N LYS A 231 6.36 -9.92 -19.25
CA LYS A 231 7.53 -10.63 -18.70
C LYS A 231 7.16 -11.77 -17.75
N ALA A 232 6.09 -11.64 -16.97
CA ALA A 232 5.62 -12.70 -16.10
C ALA A 232 5.03 -13.88 -16.91
N VAL A 233 4.22 -13.57 -17.93
CA VAL A 233 3.64 -14.58 -18.84
C VAL A 233 4.74 -15.32 -19.60
N ASP A 234 5.72 -14.60 -20.15
CA ASP A 234 6.84 -15.20 -20.89
C ASP A 234 7.65 -16.17 -20.01
N ARG A 235 7.89 -15.79 -18.74
CA ARG A 235 8.56 -16.68 -17.78
C ARG A 235 7.78 -17.98 -17.55
N TYR A 236 6.45 -17.91 -17.47
CA TYR A 236 5.63 -19.11 -17.28
C TYR A 236 5.66 -20.03 -18.51
N LEU A 237 5.64 -19.46 -19.71
CA LEU A 237 5.81 -20.21 -20.96
C LEU A 237 7.18 -20.88 -21.04
N TYR A 238 8.24 -20.15 -20.68
CA TYR A 238 9.60 -20.70 -20.62
C TYR A 238 9.70 -21.91 -19.68
N ASP A 239 9.19 -21.78 -18.45
CA ASP A 239 9.18 -22.89 -17.48
C ASP A 239 8.31 -24.07 -17.95
N TYR A 240 7.19 -23.79 -18.62
CA TYR A 240 6.33 -24.83 -19.21
C TYR A 240 7.06 -25.63 -20.28
N HIS A 241 7.75 -24.97 -21.22
CA HIS A 241 8.51 -25.64 -22.27
C HIS A 241 9.66 -26.48 -21.69
N ARG A 242 10.36 -25.97 -20.66
CA ARG A 242 11.38 -26.76 -19.94
C ARG A 242 10.79 -28.04 -19.35
N VAL A 243 9.63 -27.96 -18.69
CA VAL A 243 8.96 -29.14 -18.13
C VAL A 243 8.52 -30.09 -19.25
N LYS A 244 7.95 -29.57 -20.34
CA LYS A 244 7.50 -30.38 -21.49
C LYS A 244 8.64 -31.19 -22.10
N THR A 245 9.77 -30.55 -22.42
CA THR A 245 10.94 -31.23 -22.99
C THR A 245 11.46 -32.34 -22.10
N VAL A 246 11.53 -32.12 -20.78
CA VAL A 246 11.98 -33.16 -19.84
C VAL A 246 10.92 -34.26 -19.70
N TYR A 247 9.64 -33.91 -19.65
CA TYR A 247 8.53 -34.87 -19.52
C TYR A 247 8.40 -35.81 -20.72
N GLU A 248 8.69 -35.32 -21.93
CA GLU A 248 8.73 -36.14 -23.15
C GLU A 248 9.83 -37.22 -23.10
N GLN A 249 10.92 -36.98 -22.38
CA GLN A 249 12.03 -37.92 -22.23
C GLN A 249 11.89 -38.80 -20.99
N ASN A 250 11.42 -38.23 -19.87
CA ASN A 250 11.28 -38.90 -18.60
C ASN A 250 10.10 -38.35 -17.81
N GLN A 251 9.10 -39.20 -17.56
CA GLN A 251 7.86 -38.85 -16.89
C GLN A 251 7.97 -38.84 -15.35
N ASP A 252 9.14 -39.16 -14.78
CA ASP A 252 9.38 -39.09 -13.33
C ASP A 252 9.37 -37.65 -12.82
N ILE A 253 8.37 -37.34 -11.98
CA ILE A 253 8.19 -36.03 -11.36
C ILE A 253 9.38 -35.64 -10.47
N GLU A 254 10.02 -36.60 -9.80
CA GLU A 254 11.20 -36.33 -8.96
C GLU A 254 12.41 -35.95 -9.81
N TYR A 255 12.59 -36.61 -10.95
CA TYR A 255 13.62 -36.25 -11.91
C TYR A 255 13.38 -34.84 -12.49
N ILE A 256 12.16 -34.55 -12.95
CA ILE A 256 11.81 -33.24 -13.49
C ILE A 256 12.01 -32.16 -12.43
N HIS A 257 11.63 -32.40 -11.17
CA HIS A 257 11.88 -31.48 -10.06
C HIS A 257 13.36 -31.14 -9.90
N ARG A 258 14.22 -32.15 -9.91
CA ARG A 258 15.68 -31.99 -9.78
C ARG A 258 16.29 -31.21 -10.93
N VAL A 259 15.86 -31.48 -12.17
CA VAL A 259 16.41 -30.83 -13.37
C VAL A 259 15.89 -29.41 -13.56
N THR A 260 14.61 -29.18 -13.29
CA THR A 260 13.97 -27.89 -13.54
C THR A 260 14.08 -26.91 -12.37
N ALA A 261 14.35 -27.42 -11.17
CA ALA A 261 14.28 -26.70 -9.89
C ALA A 261 12.90 -26.10 -9.58
N LEU A 262 11.83 -26.60 -10.22
CA LEU A 262 10.45 -26.18 -10.00
C LEU A 262 9.77 -27.07 -8.97
N SER A 263 8.82 -26.55 -8.21
CA SER A 263 8.12 -27.37 -7.19
C SER A 263 7.34 -28.52 -7.82
N LYS A 264 7.28 -29.67 -7.13
CA LYS A 264 6.52 -30.86 -7.57
C LYS A 264 5.06 -30.55 -7.85
N TYR A 265 4.47 -29.64 -7.08
CA TYR A 265 3.09 -29.20 -7.28
C TYR A 265 2.89 -28.44 -8.60
N LEU A 266 3.83 -27.55 -8.97
CA LEU A 266 3.79 -26.82 -10.23
C LEU A 266 3.98 -27.76 -11.43
N ILE A 267 4.93 -28.71 -11.32
CA ILE A 267 5.18 -29.71 -12.36
C ILE A 267 3.91 -30.52 -12.65
N LYS A 268 3.21 -31.00 -11.61
CA LYS A 268 1.95 -31.73 -11.77
C LYS A 268 0.90 -30.94 -12.57
N GLN A 269 0.79 -29.64 -12.34
CA GLN A 269 -0.17 -28.80 -13.09
C GLN A 269 0.27 -28.60 -14.54
N TYR A 270 1.56 -28.43 -14.81
CA TYR A 270 2.05 -28.30 -16.19
C TYR A 270 1.87 -29.60 -16.98
N VAL A 271 2.11 -30.75 -16.34
CA VAL A 271 1.83 -32.07 -16.91
C VAL A 271 0.35 -32.25 -17.25
N GLU A 272 -0.56 -31.75 -16.42
CA GLU A 272 -1.99 -31.74 -16.74
C GLU A 272 -2.29 -30.94 -18.02
N VAL A 273 -1.67 -29.77 -18.18
CA VAL A 273 -1.80 -28.96 -19.40
C VAL A 273 -1.20 -29.67 -20.62
N ILE A 274 -0.04 -30.33 -20.49
CA ILE A 274 0.59 -31.11 -21.57
C ILE A 274 -0.35 -32.23 -22.03
N LYS A 275 -0.91 -33.00 -21.10
CA LYS A 275 -1.85 -34.10 -21.43
C LYS A 275 -3.09 -33.62 -22.18
N HIS A 276 -3.58 -32.41 -21.85
CA HIS A 276 -4.70 -31.80 -22.56
C HIS A 276 -4.31 -31.20 -23.93
N GLU A 277 -3.03 -30.88 -24.16
CA GLU A 277 -2.56 -30.41 -25.47
C GLU A 277 -2.39 -31.58 -26.46
N THR A 278 -2.01 -32.77 -25.98
CA THR A 278 -1.78 -33.96 -26.81
C THR A 278 -3.06 -34.74 -27.14
N ASN A 279 -4.17 -34.46 -26.46
CA ASN A 279 -5.50 -35.04 -26.71
C ASN A 279 -6.29 -34.20 -27.71
#